data_AF-A0A1Q2CHB3-F1
#
_entry.id   AF-A0A1Q2CHB3-F1
#
_cell.length_a   1.000
_cell.length_b   1.000
_cell.length_c   1.000
_cell.angle_alpha   90.00
_cell.angle_beta   90.00
_cell.angle_gamma   90.00
#
_symmetry.space_group_name_H-M   'P 1'
#
loop_
_entity.id
_entity.type
_entity.pdbx_description
1 polymer ?
#
loop_
_entity_poly.entity_id
_entity_poly.type
_entity_poly.pdbx_seq_one_letter_code
_entity_poly.pdbx_strand_id
1 'polypeptide(L)'
;MSRPALLELIVRGDFEQTRQVLLAEPKIDRATATAVGRLRREMAKAPAGESSAYWEGELSDGHWDAVTVAHLASLPASKAAGVSSVSRRAASTLPEIFQGELAAIVDGWASLYQRNPRNWDRNGHYPIMFEWVGRGLIPAPVHDGAVNLWLEFATRIVHPLSPPGAGEPQDWTVPTPQACPALYVVTLPLLFQAAVKPGLGAAALDHQSGGQVQDLVCHLVESGVWDHTETVSRLEAAMLLPDRANAFQQRWLKQLEQRLAELR
;
A
#
# COMPACT_ATOMS: atom_id res chain seq x y z
N MET A 1 -30.13 5.59 27.61
CA MET A 1 -29.44 6.41 26.59
C MET A 1 -29.36 5.55 25.33
N SER A 2 -30.02 5.96 24.24
CA SER A 2 -29.96 5.25 22.95
C SER A 2 -28.50 5.27 22.45
N ARG A 3 -28.00 4.14 21.94
CA ARG A 3 -26.69 4.10 21.30
C ARG A 3 -26.79 4.91 20.00
N PRO A 4 -25.81 5.79 19.69
CA PRO A 4 -25.72 6.41 18.38
C PRO A 4 -25.83 5.34 17.27
N ALA A 5 -26.60 5.63 16.21
CA ALA A 5 -26.89 4.67 15.13
C ALA A 5 -25.63 4.00 14.58
N LEU A 6 -24.53 4.74 14.44
CA LEU A 6 -23.22 4.23 14.02
C LEU A 6 -22.70 3.10 14.93
N LEU A 7 -22.83 3.23 16.25
CA LEU A 7 -22.34 2.20 17.18
C LEU A 7 -23.18 0.93 17.12
N GLU A 8 -24.48 1.03 16.87
CA GLU A 8 -25.34 -0.15 16.70
C GLU A 8 -24.96 -0.96 15.46
N LEU A 9 -24.61 -0.27 14.37
CA LEU A 9 -24.15 -0.93 13.14
C LEU A 9 -22.81 -1.64 13.33
N ILE A 10 -21.86 -1.00 14.02
CA ILE A 10 -20.55 -1.62 14.32
C ILE A 10 -20.72 -2.84 15.22
N VAL A 11 -21.58 -2.74 16.25
CA VAL A 11 -21.90 -3.83 17.17
C VAL A 11 -22.49 -5.04 16.45
N ARG A 12 -23.24 -4.83 15.36
CA ARG A 12 -23.81 -5.89 14.51
C ARG A 12 -22.86 -6.43 13.44
N GLY A 13 -21.70 -5.79 13.25
CA GLY A 13 -20.79 -6.11 12.15
C GLY A 13 -21.32 -5.71 10.76
N ASP A 14 -22.27 -4.77 10.68
CA ASP A 14 -22.82 -4.28 9.40
C ASP A 14 -21.89 -3.23 8.79
N PHE A 15 -20.85 -3.69 8.09
CA PHE A 15 -19.86 -2.82 7.46
C PHE A 15 -20.46 -1.90 6.38
N GLU A 16 -21.37 -2.39 5.54
CA GLU A 16 -21.91 -1.58 4.43
C GLU A 16 -22.78 -0.44 4.94
N GLN A 17 -23.67 -0.70 5.92
CA GLN A 17 -24.42 0.39 6.55
C GLN A 17 -23.53 1.32 7.35
N THR A 18 -22.50 0.80 8.03
CA THR A 18 -21.50 1.63 8.73
C THR A 18 -20.84 2.60 7.76
N ARG A 19 -20.38 2.12 6.61
CA ARG A 19 -19.82 2.95 5.53
C ARG A 19 -20.83 4.00 5.07
N GLN A 20 -22.07 3.61 4.77
CA GLN A 20 -23.11 4.56 4.30
C GLN A 20 -23.36 5.69 5.30
N VAL A 21 -23.43 5.39 6.59
CA VAL A 21 -23.59 6.41 7.65
C VAL A 21 -22.40 7.35 7.70
N LEU A 22 -21.17 6.84 7.60
CA LEU A 22 -19.95 7.67 7.61
C LEU A 22 -19.87 8.59 6.39
N LEU A 23 -20.38 8.17 5.24
CA LEU A 23 -20.44 9.01 4.04
C LEU A 23 -21.51 10.10 4.13
N ALA A 24 -22.65 9.80 4.76
CA ALA A 24 -23.71 10.77 4.98
C ALA A 24 -23.35 11.79 6.07
N GLU A 25 -22.63 11.36 7.11
CA GLU A 25 -22.24 12.17 8.26
C GLU A 25 -20.72 12.08 8.50
N PRO A 26 -19.90 12.87 7.78
CA PRO A 26 -18.44 12.76 7.82
C PRO A 26 -17.82 13.22 9.16
N LYS A 27 -18.61 13.84 10.06
CA LYS A 27 -18.12 14.30 11.37
C LYS A 27 -18.66 13.44 12.49
N ILE A 28 -17.79 12.60 13.05
CA ILE A 28 -18.07 11.82 14.25
C ILE A 28 -17.83 12.70 15.48
N ASP A 29 -18.82 12.79 16.37
CA ASP A 29 -18.67 13.52 17.63
C ASP A 29 -17.67 12.83 18.57
N ARG A 30 -17.14 13.60 19.53
CA ARG A 30 -16.09 13.12 20.44
C ARG A 30 -16.51 11.91 21.29
N ALA A 31 -17.77 11.83 21.71
CA ALA A 31 -18.25 10.72 22.53
C ALA A 31 -18.31 9.43 21.69
N THR A 32 -18.85 9.52 20.47
CA THR A 32 -18.88 8.41 19.52
C THR A 32 -17.47 7.97 19.13
N ALA A 33 -16.56 8.89 18.79
CA ALA A 33 -15.16 8.58 18.50
C ALA A 33 -14.46 7.84 19.66
N THR A 34 -14.72 8.28 20.90
CA THR A 34 -14.17 7.63 22.10
C THR A 34 -14.69 6.20 22.25
N ALA A 35 -15.99 5.99 22.01
CA ALA A 35 -16.63 4.69 22.09
C ALA A 35 -16.13 3.74 20.99
N VAL A 36 -16.00 4.20 19.74
CA VAL A 36 -15.42 3.44 18.62
C VAL A 36 -13.98 3.02 18.95
N GLY A 37 -13.16 3.94 19.46
CA GLY A 37 -11.78 3.64 19.86
C GLY A 37 -11.70 2.62 21.00
N ARG A 38 -12.65 2.62 21.94
CA ARG A 38 -12.76 1.58 22.98
C ARG A 38 -13.15 0.24 22.37
N LEU A 39 -14.18 0.20 21.53
CA LEU A 39 -14.67 -1.02 20.91
C LEU A 39 -13.59 -1.69 20.07
N ARG A 40 -12.83 -0.91 19.28
CA ARG A 40 -11.69 -1.42 18.50
C ARG A 40 -10.64 -2.11 19.38
N ARG A 41 -10.34 -1.55 20.56
CA ARG A 41 -9.36 -2.13 21.49
C ARG A 41 -9.87 -3.42 22.14
N GLU A 42 -11.16 -3.53 22.39
CA GLU A 42 -11.75 -4.78 22.89
C GLU A 42 -11.71 -5.86 21.82
N MET A 43 -12.15 -5.54 20.59
CA MET A 43 -12.10 -6.48 19.45
C MET A 43 -10.66 -6.92 19.12
N ALA A 44 -9.67 -6.03 19.22
CA ALA A 44 -8.27 -6.38 18.96
C ALA A 44 -7.66 -7.36 19.98
N LYS A 45 -8.29 -7.57 21.14
CA LYS A 45 -7.85 -8.52 22.17
C LYS A 45 -8.60 -9.84 22.10
N ALA A 46 -9.68 -9.89 21.33
CA ALA A 46 -10.58 -11.01 21.24
C ALA A 46 -10.11 -12.01 20.17
N PRO A 47 -10.08 -13.33 20.45
CA PRO A 47 -9.88 -14.32 19.40
C PRO A 47 -10.99 -14.26 18.34
N ALA A 48 -10.66 -14.69 17.11
CA ALA A 48 -11.66 -14.83 16.06
C ALA A 48 -12.79 -15.78 16.51
N GLY A 49 -14.05 -15.42 16.20
CA GLY A 49 -15.22 -16.18 16.64
C GLY A 49 -15.64 -15.96 18.10
N GLU A 50 -14.95 -15.12 18.88
CA GLU A 50 -15.36 -14.83 20.25
C GLU A 50 -16.73 -14.11 20.30
N SER A 51 -17.58 -14.52 21.24
CA SER A 51 -18.80 -13.80 21.60
C SER A 51 -18.55 -12.88 22.80
N SER A 52 -19.16 -11.71 22.85
CA SER A 52 -18.96 -10.74 23.95
C SER A 52 -20.20 -9.92 24.24
N ALA A 53 -20.22 -9.22 25.39
CA ALA A 53 -21.25 -8.22 25.68
C ALA A 53 -21.09 -6.92 24.86
N TYR A 54 -19.96 -6.76 24.16
CA TYR A 54 -19.63 -5.56 23.40
C TYR A 54 -20.06 -5.59 21.93
N TRP A 55 -20.34 -6.77 21.36
CA TRP A 55 -20.83 -6.96 19.98
C TRP A 55 -21.92 -8.04 19.93
N GLU A 56 -22.66 -8.11 18.83
CA GLU A 56 -23.74 -9.08 18.64
C GLU A 56 -23.23 -10.30 17.85
N GLY A 57 -23.39 -11.49 18.42
CA GLY A 57 -22.94 -12.74 17.80
C GLY A 57 -21.44 -12.98 17.92
N GLU A 58 -20.93 -13.85 17.05
CA GLU A 58 -19.50 -14.18 16.97
C GLU A 58 -18.73 -13.07 16.26
N LEU A 59 -17.54 -12.75 16.78
CA LEU A 59 -16.65 -11.76 16.17
C LEU A 59 -16.23 -12.22 14.77
N SER A 60 -16.46 -11.36 13.79
CA SER A 60 -16.23 -11.62 12.36
C SER A 60 -15.50 -10.46 11.69
N ASP A 61 -15.04 -10.68 10.45
CA ASP A 61 -14.38 -9.63 9.66
C ASP A 61 -15.27 -8.40 9.45
N GLY A 62 -16.60 -8.58 9.36
CA GLY A 62 -17.55 -7.48 9.26
C GLY A 62 -17.51 -6.53 10.48
N HIS A 63 -17.34 -7.09 11.69
CA HIS A 63 -17.13 -6.30 12.90
C HIS A 63 -15.81 -5.53 12.84
N TRP A 64 -14.74 -6.21 12.42
CA TRP A 64 -13.42 -5.60 12.36
C TRP A 64 -13.34 -4.49 11.32
N ASP A 65 -13.93 -4.70 10.15
CA ASP A 65 -14.01 -3.72 9.07
C ASP A 65 -14.83 -2.50 9.51
N ALA A 66 -16.00 -2.72 10.10
CA ALA A 66 -16.91 -1.65 10.56
C ALA A 66 -16.26 -0.78 11.65
N VAL A 67 -15.66 -1.39 12.67
CA VAL A 67 -15.01 -0.62 13.74
C VAL A 67 -13.76 0.09 13.23
N THR A 68 -13.03 -0.52 12.29
CA THR A 68 -11.79 0.07 11.76
C THR A 68 -12.09 1.27 10.88
N VAL A 69 -13.08 1.19 9.98
CA VAL A 69 -13.44 2.33 9.12
C VAL A 69 -14.00 3.50 9.94
N ALA A 70 -14.85 3.21 10.93
CA ALA A 70 -15.35 4.24 11.85
C ALA A 70 -14.23 4.85 12.70
N HIS A 71 -13.24 4.05 13.12
CA HIS A 71 -12.09 4.55 13.85
C HIS A 71 -11.23 5.46 12.98
N LEU A 72 -10.95 5.07 11.74
CA LEU A 72 -10.21 5.88 10.78
C LEU A 72 -10.94 7.21 10.56
N ALA A 73 -12.24 7.20 10.25
CA ALA A 73 -13.05 8.41 10.06
C ALA A 73 -13.10 9.33 11.29
N SER A 74 -12.83 8.82 12.49
CA SER A 74 -12.77 9.62 13.72
C SER A 74 -11.44 10.36 13.93
N LEU A 75 -10.45 10.13 13.07
CA LEU A 75 -9.10 10.66 13.18
C LEU A 75 -8.80 11.67 12.07
N PRO A 76 -7.97 12.70 12.33
CA PRO A 76 -7.34 13.47 11.26
C PRO A 76 -6.52 12.54 10.34
N ALA A 77 -6.41 12.88 9.06
CA ALA A 77 -5.72 12.05 8.06
C ALA A 77 -4.31 11.62 8.51
N SER A 78 -3.51 12.56 9.06
CA SER A 78 -2.16 12.26 9.56
C SER A 78 -2.11 11.18 10.66
N LYS A 79 -3.16 11.07 11.48
CA LYS A 79 -3.29 10.02 12.49
C LYS A 79 -3.88 8.74 11.92
N ALA A 80 -4.84 8.85 11.01
CA ALA A 80 -5.42 7.71 10.31
C ALA A 80 -4.35 6.93 9.51
N ALA A 81 -3.40 7.63 8.90
CA ALA A 81 -2.25 7.01 8.22
C ALA A 81 -1.42 6.08 9.12
N GLY A 82 -1.39 6.36 10.44
CA GLY A 82 -0.65 5.58 11.43
C GLY A 82 -1.38 4.35 11.97
N VAL A 83 -2.63 4.12 11.57
CA VAL A 83 -3.41 2.95 12.03
C VAL A 83 -2.93 1.69 11.30
N SER A 84 -2.55 0.68 12.09
CA SER A 84 -2.13 -0.63 11.59
C SER A 84 -3.28 -1.63 11.50
N SER A 85 -3.04 -2.71 10.74
CA SER A 85 -3.95 -3.86 10.64
C SER A 85 -5.34 -3.45 10.12
N VAL A 86 -5.33 -2.58 9.11
CA VAL A 86 -6.52 -2.19 8.36
C VAL A 86 -6.73 -3.24 7.28
N SER A 87 -7.95 -3.75 7.13
CA SER A 87 -8.26 -4.66 6.02
C SER A 87 -8.24 -3.92 4.69
N ARG A 88 -8.05 -4.64 3.58
CA ARG A 88 -8.17 -4.03 2.24
C ARG A 88 -9.56 -3.43 2.02
N ARG A 89 -10.62 -4.08 2.52
CA ARG A 89 -12.00 -3.60 2.41
C ARG A 89 -12.22 -2.30 3.17
N ALA A 90 -11.70 -2.16 4.39
CA ALA A 90 -11.78 -0.89 5.12
C ALA A 90 -10.93 0.19 4.43
N ALA A 91 -9.72 -0.15 3.97
CA ALA A 91 -8.85 0.80 3.29
C ALA A 91 -9.43 1.31 1.97
N SER A 92 -10.21 0.50 1.24
CA SER A 92 -10.79 0.89 -0.06
C SER A 92 -11.82 2.02 0.06
N THR A 93 -12.36 2.25 1.26
CA THR A 93 -13.32 3.32 1.56
C THR A 93 -12.67 4.67 1.87
N LEU A 94 -11.36 4.69 2.15
CA LEU A 94 -10.66 5.91 2.56
C LEU A 94 -10.77 7.06 1.57
N PRO A 95 -10.77 6.85 0.23
CA PRO A 95 -10.97 7.94 -0.71
C PRO A 95 -12.28 8.71 -0.55
N GLU A 96 -13.32 8.02 -0.08
CA GLU A 96 -14.65 8.63 0.11
C GLU A 96 -14.73 9.39 1.44
N ILE A 97 -13.98 8.94 2.44
CA ILE A 97 -13.93 9.50 3.80
C ILE A 97 -12.98 10.70 3.88
N PHE A 98 -11.80 10.61 3.25
CA PHE A 98 -10.72 11.60 3.33
C PHE A 98 -10.58 12.42 2.05
N GLN A 99 -11.69 13.01 1.59
CA GLN A 99 -11.72 13.80 0.36
C GLN A 99 -10.78 15.01 0.47
N GLY A 100 -9.78 15.07 -0.42
CA GLY A 100 -8.76 16.13 -0.41
C GLY A 100 -7.60 15.91 0.57
N GLU A 101 -7.65 14.88 1.43
CA GLU A 101 -6.59 14.56 2.39
C GLU A 101 -5.88 13.22 2.09
N LEU A 102 -6.25 12.53 1.00
CA LEU A 102 -5.64 11.25 0.62
C LEU A 102 -4.12 11.33 0.45
N ALA A 103 -3.60 12.44 -0.07
CA ALA A 103 -2.16 12.65 -0.19
C ALA A 103 -1.45 12.52 1.17
N ALA A 104 -2.02 13.06 2.25
CA ALA A 104 -1.44 12.93 3.58
C ALA A 104 -1.44 11.48 4.10
N ILE A 105 -2.42 10.67 3.70
CA ILE A 105 -2.45 9.23 4.00
C ILE A 105 -1.31 8.51 3.28
N VAL A 106 -1.15 8.80 1.98
CA VAL A 106 -0.11 8.21 1.13
C VAL A 106 1.28 8.57 1.63
N ASP A 107 1.52 9.83 1.96
CA ASP A 107 2.78 10.31 2.53
C ASP A 107 3.11 9.58 3.83
N GLY A 108 2.10 9.41 4.70
CA GLY A 108 2.22 8.66 5.95
C GLY A 108 2.58 7.20 5.71
N TRP A 109 1.87 6.49 4.83
CA TRP A 109 2.14 5.09 4.52
C TRP A 109 3.50 4.89 3.87
N ALA A 110 3.87 5.72 2.90
CA ALA A 110 5.19 5.69 2.27
C ALA A 110 6.28 5.89 3.33
N SER A 111 6.13 6.88 4.21
CA SER A 111 7.09 7.15 5.28
C SER A 111 7.22 5.99 6.27
N LEU A 112 6.09 5.37 6.65
CA LEU A 112 6.05 4.24 7.58
C LEU A 112 6.67 2.98 6.97
N TYR A 113 6.39 2.70 5.70
CA TYR A 113 7.00 1.57 4.98
C TYR A 113 8.50 1.78 4.82
N GLN A 114 8.95 2.97 4.41
CA GLN A 114 10.37 3.31 4.32
C GLN A 114 11.08 3.11 5.66
N ARG A 115 10.42 3.41 6.77
CA ARG A 115 10.96 3.21 8.12
C ARG A 115 10.99 1.73 8.51
N ASN A 116 9.93 0.97 8.27
CA ASN A 116 9.86 -0.43 8.65
C ASN A 116 9.09 -1.31 7.62
N PRO A 117 9.78 -1.81 6.58
CA PRO A 117 9.14 -2.57 5.50
C PRO A 117 8.76 -4.00 5.89
N ARG A 118 9.27 -4.54 7.00
CA ARG A 118 9.07 -5.96 7.39
C ARG A 118 7.76 -6.23 8.12
N ASN A 119 7.00 -5.21 8.49
CA ASN A 119 5.73 -5.35 9.23
C ASN A 119 4.54 -5.58 8.30
N TRP A 120 4.62 -6.62 7.45
CA TRP A 120 3.58 -6.92 6.46
C TRP A 120 2.23 -7.26 7.08
N ASP A 121 2.23 -7.93 8.24
CA ASP A 121 1.05 -8.21 9.07
C ASP A 121 0.26 -6.95 9.44
N ARG A 122 0.94 -5.81 9.54
CA ARG A 122 0.36 -4.52 9.96
C ARG A 122 0.08 -3.57 8.80
N ASN A 123 0.79 -3.75 7.69
CA ASN A 123 0.83 -2.81 6.56
C ASN A 123 0.22 -3.41 5.28
N GLY A 124 -0.42 -4.58 5.37
CA GLY A 124 -1.08 -5.29 4.27
C GLY A 124 -1.95 -4.43 3.36
N HIS A 125 -2.52 -3.35 3.90
CA HIS A 125 -3.39 -2.44 3.16
C HIS A 125 -2.66 -1.37 2.34
N TYR A 126 -1.39 -1.06 2.61
CA TYR A 126 -0.68 0.04 1.93
C TYR A 126 -0.72 -0.04 0.40
N PRO A 127 -0.60 -1.23 -0.24
CA PRO A 127 -0.63 -1.32 -1.70
C PRO A 127 -1.85 -0.67 -2.32
N ILE A 128 -3.00 -0.63 -1.62
CA ILE A 128 -4.25 -0.07 -2.15
C ILE A 128 -4.11 1.38 -2.64
N MET A 129 -3.12 2.14 -2.15
CA MET A 129 -2.83 3.47 -2.69
C MET A 129 -2.54 3.44 -4.20
N PHE A 130 -1.96 2.37 -4.74
CA PHE A 130 -1.70 2.22 -6.17
C PHE A 130 -2.98 1.98 -6.98
N GLU A 131 -4.01 1.36 -6.39
CA GLU A 131 -5.35 1.31 -7.01
C GLU A 131 -5.97 2.72 -7.07
N TRP A 132 -5.72 3.56 -6.06
CA TRP A 132 -6.20 4.95 -6.07
C TRP A 132 -5.52 5.76 -7.17
N VAL A 133 -4.24 5.51 -7.46
CA VAL A 133 -3.55 6.09 -8.63
C VAL A 133 -4.24 5.67 -9.93
N GLY A 134 -4.53 4.37 -10.10
CA GLY A 134 -5.22 3.85 -11.29
C GLY A 134 -6.62 4.42 -11.48
N ARG A 135 -7.29 4.80 -10.39
CA ARG A 135 -8.60 5.48 -10.39
C ARG A 135 -8.50 7.01 -10.55
N GLY A 136 -7.29 7.57 -10.64
CA GLY A 136 -7.07 9.01 -10.75
C GLY A 136 -7.42 9.81 -9.49
N LEU A 137 -7.49 9.16 -8.31
CA LEU A 137 -7.87 9.80 -7.05
C LEU A 137 -6.71 10.52 -6.37
N ILE A 138 -5.48 10.09 -6.69
CA ILE A 138 -4.23 10.69 -6.24
C ILE A 138 -3.21 10.68 -7.39
N PRO A 139 -2.22 11.59 -7.41
CA PRO A 139 -1.09 11.47 -8.30
C PRO A 139 -0.25 10.22 -7.97
N ALA A 140 0.53 9.76 -8.94
CA ALA A 140 1.52 8.71 -8.73
C ALA A 140 2.53 9.15 -7.65
N PRO A 141 2.72 8.38 -6.57
CA PRO A 141 3.55 8.79 -5.45
C PRO A 141 5.03 8.78 -5.83
N VAL A 142 5.79 9.75 -5.33
CA VAL A 142 7.22 9.95 -5.63
C VAL A 142 8.13 9.72 -4.43
N HIS A 143 7.57 9.30 -3.29
CA HIS A 143 8.32 9.06 -2.06
C HIS A 143 9.07 7.72 -2.13
N ASP A 144 10.28 7.68 -1.60
CA ASP A 144 11.13 6.47 -1.56
C ASP A 144 10.38 5.22 -1.08
N GLY A 145 9.59 5.35 -0.01
CA GLY A 145 8.84 4.22 0.52
C GLY A 145 7.73 3.73 -0.39
N ALA A 146 7.10 4.62 -1.16
CA ALA A 146 6.11 4.21 -2.16
C ALA A 146 6.77 3.53 -3.36
N VAL A 147 7.92 4.03 -3.80
CA VAL A 147 8.73 3.40 -4.87
C VAL A 147 9.15 2.00 -4.45
N ASN A 148 9.75 1.88 -3.25
CA ASN A 148 10.20 0.61 -2.72
C ASN A 148 9.05 -0.37 -2.48
N LEU A 149 7.89 0.11 -1.99
CA LEU A 149 6.69 -0.72 -1.86
C LEU A 149 6.18 -1.17 -3.22
N TRP A 150 6.20 -0.29 -4.23
CA TRP A 150 5.73 -0.64 -5.57
C TRP A 150 6.56 -1.74 -6.21
N LEU A 151 7.88 -1.74 -5.99
CA LEU A 151 8.79 -2.77 -6.51
C LEU A 151 8.42 -4.20 -6.04
N GLU A 152 7.88 -4.36 -4.84
CA GLU A 152 7.40 -5.66 -4.31
C GLU A 152 6.26 -6.27 -5.15
N PHE A 153 5.57 -5.44 -5.93
CA PHE A 153 4.42 -5.84 -6.75
C PHE A 153 4.72 -5.73 -8.24
N ALA A 154 5.43 -4.70 -8.69
CA ALA A 154 5.66 -4.44 -10.10
C ALA A 154 6.38 -5.59 -10.82
N THR A 155 7.25 -6.32 -10.12
CA THR A 155 7.94 -7.50 -10.68
C THR A 155 6.98 -8.61 -11.10
N ARG A 156 5.76 -8.67 -10.56
CA ARG A 156 4.76 -9.69 -10.92
C ARG A 156 4.25 -9.59 -12.35
N ILE A 157 4.54 -8.50 -13.07
CA ILE A 157 4.27 -8.42 -14.52
C ILE A 157 5.11 -9.42 -15.30
N VAL A 158 6.38 -9.56 -14.91
CA VAL A 158 7.33 -10.46 -15.56
C VAL A 158 7.45 -11.79 -14.83
N HIS A 159 7.20 -11.79 -13.51
CA HIS A 159 7.26 -12.95 -12.63
C HIS A 159 5.93 -13.15 -11.91
N PRO A 160 4.85 -13.52 -12.63
CA PRO A 160 3.55 -13.71 -12.01
C PRO A 160 3.60 -14.80 -10.94
N LEU A 161 2.94 -14.56 -9.82
CA LEU A 161 2.74 -15.60 -8.81
C LEU A 161 1.88 -16.72 -9.42
N SER A 162 2.12 -17.95 -8.97
CA SER A 162 1.18 -19.04 -9.21
C SER A 162 -0.23 -18.57 -8.84
N PRO A 163 -1.26 -18.89 -9.65
CA PRO A 163 -2.63 -18.58 -9.29
C PRO A 163 -2.92 -19.12 -7.89
N PRO A 164 -3.64 -18.36 -7.05
CA PRO A 164 -4.08 -18.86 -5.76
C PRO A 164 -4.79 -20.20 -5.93
N GLY A 165 -4.57 -21.13 -5.00
CA GLY A 165 -5.31 -22.38 -4.96
C GLY A 165 -6.82 -22.13 -4.85
N ALA A 166 -7.64 -23.13 -5.18
CA ALA A 166 -9.09 -23.01 -5.03
C ALA A 166 -9.45 -22.65 -3.56
N GLY A 167 -9.96 -21.43 -3.35
CA GLY A 167 -10.33 -20.92 -2.03
C GLY A 167 -9.35 -19.93 -1.39
N GLU A 168 -8.20 -19.66 -2.01
CA GLU A 168 -7.29 -18.59 -1.57
C GLU A 168 -7.75 -17.23 -2.13
N PRO A 169 -7.78 -16.17 -1.31
CA PRO A 169 -8.25 -14.87 -1.75
C PRO A 169 -7.29 -14.28 -2.80
N GLN A 170 -7.87 -13.83 -3.92
CA GLN A 170 -7.15 -13.27 -5.06
C GLN A 170 -6.78 -11.81 -4.74
N ASP A 171 -5.80 -11.63 -3.87
CA ASP A 171 -5.75 -10.42 -3.03
C ASP A 171 -5.12 -9.19 -3.66
N TRP A 172 -4.51 -9.28 -4.85
CA TRP A 172 -3.92 -8.12 -5.50
C TRP A 172 -3.67 -8.34 -6.99
N THR A 173 -4.34 -7.54 -7.83
CA THR A 173 -4.00 -7.46 -9.26
C THR A 173 -3.03 -6.30 -9.45
N VAL A 174 -1.85 -6.59 -10.00
CA VAL A 174 -0.87 -5.54 -10.35
C VAL A 174 -1.39 -4.83 -11.60
N PRO A 175 -1.71 -3.52 -11.54
CA PRO A 175 -2.19 -2.80 -12.71
C PRO A 175 -1.11 -2.80 -13.80
N THR A 176 -1.47 -3.09 -15.05
CA THR A 176 -0.51 -3.08 -16.16
C THR A 176 -0.07 -1.65 -16.54
N PRO A 177 1.01 -1.47 -17.30
CA PRO A 177 1.39 -0.15 -17.82
C PRO A 177 0.29 0.55 -18.63
N GLN A 178 -0.57 -0.21 -19.30
CA GLN A 178 -1.70 0.34 -20.04
C GLN A 178 -2.84 0.78 -19.11
N ALA A 179 -3.09 0.03 -18.04
CA ALA A 179 -4.16 0.32 -17.08
C ALA A 179 -3.80 1.47 -16.12
N CYS A 180 -2.53 1.61 -15.75
CA CYS A 180 -2.06 2.64 -14.83
C CYS A 180 -0.66 3.15 -15.23
N PRO A 181 -0.54 3.90 -16.35
CA PRO A 181 0.76 4.32 -16.87
C PRO A 181 1.56 5.15 -15.87
N ALA A 182 0.89 5.95 -15.03
CA ALA A 182 1.52 6.84 -14.06
C ALA A 182 2.46 6.09 -13.10
N LEU A 183 2.12 4.86 -12.68
CA LEU A 183 3.01 4.07 -11.81
C LEU A 183 4.30 3.64 -12.52
N TYR A 184 4.24 3.45 -13.84
CA TYR A 184 5.38 3.00 -14.63
C TYR A 184 6.21 4.15 -15.16
N VAL A 185 5.63 5.31 -15.42
CA VAL A 185 6.36 6.47 -16.00
C VAL A 185 6.72 7.55 -14.99
N VAL A 186 6.10 7.55 -13.79
CA VAL A 186 6.38 8.52 -12.72
C VAL A 186 6.99 7.84 -11.50
N THR A 187 6.30 6.87 -10.89
CA THR A 187 6.78 6.24 -9.63
C THR A 187 7.96 5.32 -9.86
N LEU A 188 7.84 4.34 -10.75
CA LEU A 188 8.84 3.29 -10.92
C LEU A 188 10.22 3.80 -11.38
N PRO A 189 10.35 4.82 -12.27
CA PRO A 189 11.66 5.37 -12.64
C PRO A 189 12.47 5.92 -11.47
N LEU A 190 11.82 6.29 -10.37
CA LEU A 190 12.50 6.77 -9.17
C LEU A 190 13.27 5.66 -8.45
N LEU A 191 13.14 4.38 -8.85
CA LEU A 191 13.94 3.28 -8.31
C LEU A 191 15.45 3.53 -8.39
N PHE A 192 15.89 4.30 -9.39
CA PHE A 192 17.30 4.65 -9.57
C PHE A 192 17.81 5.63 -8.50
N GLN A 193 16.92 6.37 -7.84
CA GLN A 193 17.26 7.45 -6.90
C GLN A 193 16.70 7.24 -5.48
N ALA A 194 15.75 6.33 -5.31
CA ALA A 194 15.07 6.09 -4.05
C ALA A 194 16.06 5.66 -2.95
N ALA A 195 15.86 6.16 -1.73
CA ALA A 195 16.70 5.75 -0.60
C ALA A 195 16.57 4.25 -0.31
N VAL A 196 17.71 3.57 -0.23
CA VAL A 196 17.81 2.12 0.04
C VAL A 196 18.45 1.84 1.39
N LYS A 197 18.17 0.66 1.95
CA LYS A 197 18.81 0.14 3.17
C LYS A 197 18.80 -1.40 3.16
N PRO A 198 19.53 -2.09 4.06
CA PRO A 198 19.53 -3.56 4.05
C PRO A 198 18.12 -4.16 4.08
N GLY A 199 17.79 -4.96 3.05
CA GLY A 199 16.46 -5.56 2.89
C GLY A 199 15.38 -4.63 2.33
N LEU A 200 15.74 -3.49 1.71
CA LEU A 200 14.82 -2.58 1.06
C LEU A 200 15.44 -1.98 -0.22
N GLY A 201 14.65 -1.94 -1.29
CA GLY A 201 15.03 -1.39 -2.59
C GLY A 201 15.43 -2.44 -3.62
N ALA A 202 15.64 -1.98 -4.86
CA ALA A 202 15.83 -2.84 -6.04
C ALA A 202 16.93 -3.90 -5.86
N ALA A 203 18.11 -3.49 -5.38
CA ALA A 203 19.22 -4.44 -5.16
C ALA A 203 18.90 -5.50 -4.10
N ALA A 204 18.16 -5.14 -3.05
CA ALA A 204 17.80 -6.07 -1.98
C ALA A 204 16.78 -7.10 -2.48
N LEU A 205 15.79 -6.65 -3.25
CA LEU A 205 14.80 -7.52 -3.88
C LEU A 205 15.45 -8.48 -4.87
N ASP A 206 16.36 -8.00 -5.72
CA ASP A 206 17.05 -8.88 -6.68
C ASP A 206 17.95 -9.90 -6.04
N HIS A 207 18.61 -9.54 -4.94
CA HIS A 207 19.42 -10.50 -4.21
C HIS A 207 18.58 -11.64 -3.60
N GLN A 208 17.32 -11.37 -3.23
CA GLN A 208 16.42 -12.39 -2.69
C GLN A 208 15.72 -13.20 -3.79
N SER A 209 15.38 -12.54 -4.90
CA SER A 209 14.52 -13.08 -5.96
C SER A 209 15.28 -13.62 -7.17
N GLY A 210 16.59 -13.34 -7.29
CA GLY A 210 17.42 -13.77 -8.41
C GLY A 210 17.39 -12.85 -9.63
N GLY A 211 17.06 -11.55 -9.46
CA GLY A 211 17.15 -10.56 -10.55
C GLY A 211 15.81 -10.05 -11.12
N GLN A 212 14.69 -10.26 -10.43
CA GLN A 212 13.36 -9.93 -10.95
C GLN A 212 13.13 -8.45 -11.26
N VAL A 213 13.76 -7.53 -10.53
CA VAL A 213 13.71 -6.08 -10.78
C VAL A 213 14.52 -5.73 -12.02
N GLN A 214 15.71 -6.31 -12.21
CA GLN A 214 16.44 -6.16 -13.47
C GLN A 214 15.61 -6.69 -14.66
N ASP A 215 14.96 -7.84 -14.53
CA ASP A 215 14.07 -8.38 -15.57
C ASP A 215 12.91 -7.43 -15.87
N LEU A 216 12.30 -6.85 -14.83
CA LEU A 216 11.25 -5.84 -14.99
C LEU A 216 11.75 -4.63 -15.76
N VAL A 217 12.93 -4.09 -15.44
CA VAL A 217 13.49 -2.92 -16.15
C VAL A 217 13.74 -3.26 -17.62
N CYS A 218 14.37 -4.40 -17.91
CA CYS A 218 14.61 -4.84 -19.28
C CYS A 218 13.29 -5.00 -20.05
N HIS A 219 12.29 -5.66 -19.45
CA HIS A 219 10.98 -5.84 -20.05
C HIS A 219 10.28 -4.51 -20.37
N LEU A 220 10.36 -3.52 -19.48
CA LEU A 220 9.77 -2.19 -19.72
C LEU A 220 10.45 -1.46 -20.87
N VAL A 221 11.75 -1.66 -21.07
CA VAL A 221 12.49 -1.12 -22.22
C VAL A 221 12.14 -1.87 -23.51
N GLU A 222 12.17 -3.20 -23.51
CA GLU A 222 11.84 -4.03 -24.68
C GLU A 222 10.39 -3.83 -25.16
N SER A 223 9.46 -3.65 -24.22
CA SER A 223 8.05 -3.39 -24.52
C SER A 223 7.75 -1.94 -24.93
N GLY A 224 8.77 -1.06 -24.94
CA GLY A 224 8.63 0.35 -25.30
C GLY A 224 7.87 1.19 -24.27
N VAL A 225 7.63 0.67 -23.06
CA VAL A 225 7.07 1.46 -21.95
C VAL A 225 8.10 2.48 -21.48
N TRP A 226 9.37 2.09 -21.44
CA TRP A 226 10.51 2.96 -21.15
C TRP A 226 11.38 3.11 -22.40
N ASP A 227 11.88 4.33 -22.62
CA ASP A 227 12.89 4.57 -23.63
C ASP A 227 14.26 4.03 -23.17
N HIS A 228 14.98 3.36 -24.08
CA HIS A 228 16.29 2.77 -23.77
C HIS A 228 17.32 3.84 -23.40
N THR A 229 17.39 4.93 -24.19
CA THR A 229 18.38 5.99 -24.00
C THR A 229 18.13 6.74 -22.69
N GLU A 230 16.87 7.06 -22.40
CA GLU A 230 16.48 7.70 -21.14
C GLU A 230 16.77 6.79 -19.93
N THR A 231 16.51 5.48 -20.05
CA THR A 231 16.78 4.51 -18.99
C THR A 231 18.28 4.41 -18.70
N VAL A 232 19.12 4.32 -19.73
CA VAL A 232 20.59 4.33 -19.57
C VAL A 232 21.05 5.64 -18.92
N SER A 233 20.54 6.79 -19.36
CA SER A 233 20.90 8.09 -18.76
C SER A 233 20.53 8.18 -17.28
N ARG A 234 19.36 7.67 -16.87
CA ARG A 234 18.95 7.59 -15.45
C ARG A 234 19.88 6.70 -14.64
N LEU A 235 20.28 5.57 -15.19
CA LEU A 235 21.22 4.63 -14.55
C LEU A 235 22.60 5.26 -14.37
N GLU A 236 23.14 5.90 -15.41
CA GLU A 236 24.42 6.62 -15.35
C GLU A 236 24.39 7.73 -14.29
N ALA A 237 23.31 8.52 -14.25
CA ALA A 237 23.13 9.56 -13.25
C ALA A 237 23.09 9.00 -11.83
N ALA A 238 22.45 7.84 -11.61
CA ALA A 238 22.43 7.17 -10.31
C ALA A 238 23.82 6.67 -9.88
N MET A 239 24.62 6.16 -10.82
CA MET A 239 25.99 5.72 -10.53
C MET A 239 26.91 6.87 -10.11
N LEU A 240 26.65 8.09 -10.60
CA LEU A 240 27.39 9.31 -10.23
C LEU A 240 27.03 9.89 -8.84
N LEU A 241 26.07 9.30 -8.12
CA LEU A 241 25.62 9.75 -6.79
C LEU A 241 25.99 8.74 -5.68
N PRO A 242 27.29 8.52 -5.38
CA PRO A 242 27.74 7.47 -4.46
C PRO A 242 27.22 7.67 -3.03
N ASP A 243 26.98 8.89 -2.59
CA ASP A 243 26.46 9.17 -1.24
C ASP A 243 25.04 8.64 -1.02
N ARG A 244 24.30 8.36 -2.11
CA ARG A 244 22.95 7.80 -2.05
C ARG A 244 22.90 6.29 -2.31
N ALA A 245 23.99 5.72 -2.80
CA ALA A 245 24.05 4.32 -3.20
C ALA A 245 25.22 3.62 -2.51
N ASN A 246 24.90 2.76 -1.54
CA ASN A 246 25.91 1.91 -0.91
C ASN A 246 26.58 0.97 -1.94
N ALA A 247 27.71 0.36 -1.56
CA ALA A 247 28.47 -0.52 -2.46
C ALA A 247 27.65 -1.69 -3.03
N PHE A 248 26.59 -2.10 -2.34
CA PHE A 248 25.69 -3.15 -2.80
C PHE A 248 24.75 -2.66 -3.92
N GLN A 249 24.15 -1.47 -3.76
CA GLN A 249 23.37 -0.82 -4.81
C GLN A 249 24.23 -0.50 -6.04
N GLN A 250 25.48 -0.07 -5.84
CA GLN A 250 26.41 0.22 -6.94
C GLN A 250 26.76 -1.03 -7.77
N ARG A 251 26.90 -2.21 -7.13
CA ARG A 251 27.08 -3.47 -7.86
C ARG A 251 25.85 -3.82 -8.67
N TRP A 252 24.67 -3.64 -8.10
CA TRP A 252 23.40 -3.89 -8.79
C TRP A 252 23.22 -2.98 -10.01
N LEU A 253 23.54 -1.68 -9.89
CA LEU A 253 23.50 -0.74 -11.02
C LEU A 253 24.43 -1.18 -12.17
N LYS A 254 25.66 -1.58 -11.86
CA LYS A 254 26.60 -2.10 -12.87
C LYS A 254 26.11 -3.37 -13.57
N GLN A 255 25.44 -4.27 -12.84
CA GLN A 255 24.84 -5.46 -13.43
C GLN A 255 23.69 -5.09 -14.38
N LEU A 256 22.83 -4.16 -13.96
CA LEU A 256 21.75 -3.67 -14.81
C LEU A 256 22.29 -2.95 -16.06
N GLU A 257 23.36 -2.16 -15.95
CA GLU A 257 24.05 -1.52 -17.08
C GLU A 257 24.46 -2.55 -18.14
N GLN A 258 25.10 -3.64 -17.71
CA GLN A 258 25.54 -4.73 -18.60
C GLN A 258 24.35 -5.37 -19.31
N ARG A 259 23.28 -5.67 -18.59
CA ARG A 259 22.06 -6.25 -19.17
C ARG A 259 21.40 -5.32 -20.19
N LEU A 260 21.30 -4.04 -19.90
CA LEU A 260 20.73 -3.05 -20.82
C LEU A 260 21.57 -2.88 -22.09
N ALA A 261 22.90 -3.08 -22.01
CA ALA A 261 23.77 -3.05 -23.18
C ALA A 261 23.55 -4.24 -24.12
N GLU A 262 23.11 -5.39 -23.59
CA GLU A 262 22.79 -6.62 -24.34
C GLU A 262 21.44 -6.55 -25.07
N LEU A 263 20.56 -5.60 -24.72
CA LEU A 263 19.25 -5.41 -25.38
C LEU A 263 19.34 -4.69 -26.75
N ARG A 264 20.55 -4.34 -27.20
CA ARG A 264 20.80 -3.58 -28.44
C ARG A 264 20.75 -4.43 -29.70
#